data_AF-A0A1V5KFL7-F1
#
_entry.id   AF-A0A1V5KFL7-F1
#
_cell.length_a   1.000
_cell.length_b   1.000
_cell.length_c   1.000
_cell.angle_alpha   90.00
_cell.angle_beta   90.00
_cell.angle_gamma   90.00
#
_symmetry.space_group_name_H-M   'P 1'
#
loop_
_entity.id
_entity.type
_entity.pdbx_description
1 polymer ?
#
loop_
_entity_poly.entity_id
_entity_poly.type
_entity_poly.pdbx_seq_one_letter_code
_entity_poly.pdbx_strand_id
1 'polypeptide(L)'
;MEQLADYTQSALRSKPAGLADATIQHLIQTYGTRYARVLKGAPADTWTPLAGSAVIKAEILHGVREEMAQKLSDVVLRRTELGSAGHPGTEALTACAQIMADELGWDAERRQKELAEVEAAYPQ
;
A
#
# COMPACT_ATOMS: atom_id res chain seq x y z
N MET A 1 8.45 -7.88 23.20
CA MET A 1 7.27 -7.04 22.88
C MET A 1 7.43 -5.58 23.33
N GLU A 2 8.10 -5.28 24.45
CA GLU A 2 8.37 -3.89 24.91
C GLU A 2 9.04 -2.97 23.86
N GLN A 3 10.06 -3.45 23.15
CA GLN A 3 10.82 -2.63 22.19
C GLN A 3 9.99 -2.10 21.01
N LEU A 4 8.93 -2.80 20.57
CA LEU A 4 8.11 -2.35 19.43
C LEU A 4 7.09 -1.29 19.87
N ALA A 5 6.58 -1.38 21.09
CA ALA A 5 5.65 -0.40 21.65
C ALA A 5 6.35 0.96 21.88
N ASP A 6 7.54 0.92 22.49
CA ASP A 6 8.37 2.13 22.68
C ASP A 6 8.77 2.76 21.35
N TYR A 7 9.09 1.92 20.35
CA TYR A 7 9.41 2.39 19.01
C TYR A 7 8.21 3.04 18.31
N THR A 8 7.03 2.46 18.43
CA THR A 8 5.79 3.02 17.89
C THR A 8 5.50 4.38 18.52
N GLN A 9 5.67 4.51 19.84
CA GLN A 9 5.46 5.77 20.52
C GLN A 9 6.47 6.85 20.08
N SER A 10 7.72 6.46 19.84
CA SER A 10 8.75 7.34 19.28
C SER A 10 8.43 7.78 17.84
N ALA A 11 7.98 6.85 16.99
CA ALA A 11 7.57 7.13 15.62
C ALA A 11 6.37 8.10 15.55
N LEU A 12 5.36 7.91 16.41
CA LEU A 12 4.20 8.80 16.49
C LEU A 12 4.58 10.23 16.90
N ARG A 13 5.60 10.40 17.75
CA ARG A 13 6.11 11.74 18.16
C ARG A 13 6.91 12.44 17.08
N SER A 14 7.56 11.68 16.20
CA SER A 14 8.47 12.18 15.16
C SER A 14 7.88 12.15 13.75
N LYS A 15 6.60 11.76 13.63
CA LYS A 15 5.93 11.62 12.32
C LYS A 15 5.85 12.96 11.57
N PRO A 16 5.89 12.94 10.24
CA PRO A 16 5.62 14.12 9.42
C PRO A 16 4.23 14.72 9.69
N ALA A 17 4.13 16.05 9.58
CA ALA A 17 2.84 16.75 9.66
C ALA A 17 1.90 16.29 8.52
N GLY A 18 0.64 15.97 8.86
CA GLY A 18 -0.36 15.48 7.91
C GLY A 18 -0.45 13.95 7.81
N LEU A 19 0.50 13.20 8.36
CA LEU A 19 0.41 11.74 8.44
C LEU A 19 -0.47 11.31 9.63
N ALA A 20 -1.48 10.47 9.39
CA ALA A 20 -2.36 9.99 10.45
C ALA A 20 -1.65 8.98 11.38
N ASP A 21 -2.03 8.95 12.66
CA ASP A 21 -1.46 7.99 13.64
C ASP A 21 -1.75 6.55 13.25
N ALA A 22 -2.98 6.28 12.78
CA ALA A 22 -3.39 4.97 12.31
C ALA A 22 -2.52 4.47 11.15
N THR A 23 -2.12 5.37 10.23
CA THR A 23 -1.22 5.03 9.12
C THR A 23 0.17 4.66 9.62
N ILE A 24 0.75 5.42 10.56
CA ILE A 24 2.05 5.06 11.17
C ILE A 24 1.96 3.67 11.82
N GLN A 25 0.90 3.42 12.58
CA GLN A 25 0.71 2.15 13.28
C GLN A 25 0.59 0.98 12.29
N HIS A 26 -0.22 1.13 11.25
CA HIS A 26 -0.35 0.17 10.14
C HIS A 26 1.02 -0.12 9.51
N LEU A 27 1.75 0.91 9.09
CA LEU A 27 3.04 0.73 8.44
C LEU A 27 4.08 0.07 9.36
N ILE A 28 4.07 0.35 10.66
CA ILE A 28 4.96 -0.31 11.63
C ILE A 28 4.55 -1.78 11.83
N GLN A 29 3.25 -2.09 11.85
CA GLN A 29 2.78 -3.47 11.95
C GLN A 29 3.16 -4.29 10.71
N THR A 30 3.07 -3.71 9.51
CA THR A 30 3.36 -4.39 8.25
C THR A 30 4.86 -4.44 7.93
N TYR A 31 5.57 -3.31 8.04
CA TYR A 31 6.98 -3.18 7.61
C TYR A 31 7.98 -3.15 8.77
N GLY A 32 7.51 -3.16 10.02
CA GLY A 32 8.36 -3.01 11.20
C GLY A 32 9.17 -1.72 11.13
N THR A 33 10.47 -1.81 11.43
CA THR A 33 11.40 -0.67 11.34
C THR A 33 11.67 -0.19 9.91
N ARG A 34 11.26 -0.97 8.89
CA ARG A 34 11.43 -0.58 7.47
C ARG A 34 10.36 0.39 6.99
N TYR A 35 9.32 0.69 7.78
CA TYR A 35 8.26 1.64 7.42
C TYR A 35 8.80 3.01 6.95
N ALA A 36 9.92 3.45 7.53
CA ALA A 36 10.57 4.69 7.15
C ALA A 36 11.01 4.71 5.67
N ARG A 37 11.30 3.54 5.07
CA ARG A 37 11.63 3.43 3.64
C ARG A 37 10.42 3.65 2.74
N VAL A 38 9.22 3.25 3.19
CA VAL A 38 7.97 3.50 2.48
C VAL A 38 7.67 5.00 2.42
N LEU A 39 7.93 5.72 3.53
CA LEU A 39 7.70 7.17 3.60
C LEU A 39 8.82 8.01 3.00
N LYS A 40 10.01 7.43 2.79
CA LYS A 40 11.19 8.18 2.35
C LYS A 40 10.97 8.74 0.94
N GLY A 41 10.88 10.07 0.85
CA GLY A 41 10.67 10.77 -0.43
C GLY A 41 9.24 10.67 -0.97
N ALA A 42 8.32 10.06 -0.22
CA ALA A 42 6.91 10.02 -0.57
C ALA A 42 6.26 11.37 -0.22
N PRO A 43 5.61 12.07 -1.18
CA PRO A 43 4.95 13.33 -0.91
C PRO A 43 3.69 13.14 -0.05
N ALA A 44 3.28 14.19 0.67
CA ALA A 44 2.24 14.09 1.70
C ALA A 44 0.86 13.64 1.17
N ASP A 45 0.57 13.90 -0.10
CA ASP A 45 -0.64 13.46 -0.80
C ASP A 45 -0.71 11.93 -0.99
N THR A 46 0.42 11.23 -0.90
CA THR A 46 0.49 9.75 -1.01
C THR A 46 0.20 9.02 0.29
N TRP A 47 -0.03 9.73 1.39
CA TRP A 47 -0.25 9.15 2.71
C TRP A 47 -1.72 8.89 3.03
N THR A 48 -2.61 9.24 2.12
CA THR A 48 -4.04 8.96 2.27
C THR A 48 -4.29 7.47 1.98
N PRO A 49 -4.98 6.74 2.87
CA PRO A 49 -5.37 5.36 2.62
C PRO A 49 -6.33 5.23 1.45
N LEU A 50 -6.26 4.09 0.75
CA LEU A 50 -7.27 3.72 -0.23
C LEU A 50 -8.62 3.48 0.46
N ALA A 51 -9.71 3.66 -0.29
CA ALA A 51 -11.06 3.47 0.20
C ALA A 51 -11.23 2.11 0.89
N GLY A 52 -11.70 2.09 2.14
CA GLY A 52 -11.93 0.86 2.90
C GLY A 52 -10.67 0.08 3.31
N SER A 53 -9.47 0.65 3.14
CA SER A 53 -8.20 -0.01 3.48
C SER A 53 -7.33 0.88 4.38
N ALA A 54 -6.35 0.27 5.06
CA ALA A 54 -5.26 0.97 5.73
C ALA A 54 -4.07 1.27 4.78
N VAL A 55 -4.04 0.60 3.61
CA VAL A 55 -2.95 0.72 2.64
C VAL A 55 -2.97 2.09 1.97
N ILE A 56 -1.82 2.77 1.98
CA ILE A 56 -1.65 4.10 1.37
C ILE A 56 -0.98 4.01 0.00
N LYS A 57 -1.12 5.06 -0.82
CA LYS A 57 -0.46 5.17 -2.13
C LYS A 57 1.06 5.00 -2.04
N ALA A 58 1.70 5.49 -0.98
CA ALA A 58 3.14 5.33 -0.78
C ALA A 58 3.59 3.87 -0.68
N GLU A 59 2.80 2.97 -0.07
CA GLU A 59 3.10 1.53 0.00
C GLU A 59 3.12 0.91 -1.39
N ILE A 60 2.15 1.28 -2.24
CA ILE A 60 2.03 0.79 -3.60
C ILE A 60 3.25 1.23 -4.44
N LEU A 61 3.59 2.53 -4.38
CA LEU A 61 4.75 3.07 -5.07
C LEU A 61 6.06 2.45 -4.57
N HIS A 62 6.18 2.22 -3.25
CA HIS A 62 7.33 1.54 -2.68
C HIS A 62 7.45 0.11 -3.21
N GLY A 63 6.35 -0.64 -3.23
CA GLY A 63 6.30 -2.00 -3.77
C GLY A 63 6.76 -2.05 -5.23
N VAL A 64 6.33 -1.09 -6.05
CA VAL A 64 6.76 -0.99 -7.46
C VAL A 64 8.25 -0.67 -7.58
N ARG A 65 8.71 0.40 -6.90
CA ARG A 65 10.06 0.96 -7.10
C ARG A 65 11.16 0.15 -6.43
N GLU A 66 10.92 -0.35 -5.24
CA GLU A 66 11.96 -0.95 -4.37
C GLU A 66 11.80 -2.47 -4.23
N GLU A 67 10.59 -3.00 -4.45
CA GLU A 67 10.29 -4.44 -4.27
C GLU A 67 9.90 -5.15 -5.57
N MET A 68 10.08 -4.46 -6.71
CA MET A 68 9.85 -4.95 -8.08
C MET A 68 8.44 -5.54 -8.30
N ALA A 69 7.41 -4.93 -7.70
CA ALA A 69 6.03 -5.28 -8.00
C ALA A 69 5.69 -4.85 -9.43
N GLN A 70 5.56 -5.83 -10.33
CA GLN A 70 5.32 -5.62 -11.77
C GLN A 70 3.94 -6.09 -12.22
N LYS A 71 3.18 -6.72 -11.32
CA LYS A 71 1.78 -7.12 -11.50
C LYS A 71 0.92 -6.57 -10.37
N LEU A 72 -0.34 -6.31 -10.64
CA LEU A 72 -1.28 -5.86 -9.62
C LEU A 72 -1.40 -6.88 -8.47
N SER A 73 -1.34 -8.16 -8.79
CA SER A 73 -1.31 -9.25 -7.81
C SER A 73 -0.06 -9.27 -6.93
N ASP A 74 1.08 -8.69 -7.35
CA ASP A 74 2.24 -8.54 -6.45
C ASP A 74 1.86 -7.60 -5.29
N VAL A 75 1.23 -6.46 -5.60
CA VAL A 75 0.86 -5.47 -4.60
C VAL A 75 -0.30 -5.96 -3.73
N VAL A 76 -1.41 -6.38 -4.36
CA VAL A 76 -2.66 -6.71 -3.66
C VAL A 76 -2.52 -7.93 -2.76
N LEU A 77 -1.78 -8.96 -3.21
CA LEU A 77 -1.76 -10.27 -2.54
C LEU A 77 -0.47 -10.54 -1.76
N ARG A 78 0.61 -9.79 -1.97
CA ARG A 78 1.94 -10.16 -1.44
C ARG A 78 2.79 -9.04 -0.85
N ARG A 79 2.63 -7.77 -1.27
CA ARG A 79 3.46 -6.64 -0.80
C ARG A 79 2.74 -5.68 0.15
N THR A 80 1.41 -5.76 0.19
CA THR A 80 0.57 -4.93 1.04
C THR A 80 -0.51 -5.79 1.69
N GLU A 81 -1.16 -5.25 2.71
CA GLU A 81 -2.31 -5.86 3.37
C GLU A 81 -3.63 -5.61 2.62
N LEU A 82 -3.59 -5.10 1.38
CA LEU A 82 -4.80 -4.67 0.67
C LEU A 82 -5.77 -5.85 0.49
N GLY A 83 -5.25 -7.01 0.10
CA GLY A 83 -6.03 -8.23 -0.11
C GLY A 83 -6.04 -9.21 1.05
N SER A 84 -5.46 -8.90 2.21
CA SER A 84 -5.23 -9.89 3.27
C SER A 84 -6.51 -10.28 4.03
N ALA A 85 -7.46 -9.36 4.13
CA ALA A 85 -8.78 -9.59 4.74
C ALA A 85 -9.84 -10.15 3.76
N GLY A 86 -9.44 -10.50 2.54
CA GLY A 86 -10.35 -10.89 1.45
C GLY A 86 -10.36 -9.86 0.32
N HIS A 87 -11.46 -9.84 -0.44
CA HIS A 87 -11.57 -8.95 -1.59
C HIS A 87 -11.56 -7.47 -1.12
N PRO A 88 -10.61 -6.62 -1.60
CA PRO A 88 -10.44 -5.24 -1.11
C PRO A 88 -11.58 -4.29 -1.48
N GLY A 89 -12.49 -4.73 -2.35
CA GLY A 89 -13.53 -3.91 -2.95
C GLY A 89 -13.07 -3.29 -4.27
N THR A 90 -14.01 -3.11 -5.18
CA THR A 90 -13.73 -2.65 -6.55
C THR A 90 -13.08 -1.26 -6.57
N GLU A 91 -13.47 -0.37 -5.67
CA GLU A 91 -12.93 0.99 -5.59
C GLU A 91 -11.43 0.99 -5.23
N ALA A 92 -11.05 0.31 -4.16
CA ALA A 92 -9.66 0.20 -3.73
C ALA A 92 -8.79 -0.52 -4.76
N LEU A 93 -9.31 -1.60 -5.35
CA LEU A 93 -8.62 -2.35 -6.38
C LEU A 93 -8.37 -1.51 -7.64
N THR A 94 -9.38 -0.75 -8.08
CA THR A 94 -9.27 0.17 -9.24
C THR A 94 -8.28 1.30 -8.95
N ALA A 95 -8.31 1.88 -7.74
CA ALA A 95 -7.35 2.91 -7.34
C ALA A 95 -5.91 2.38 -7.33
N CYS A 96 -5.68 1.17 -6.80
CA CYS A 96 -4.38 0.51 -6.82
C CYS A 96 -3.90 0.26 -8.26
N ALA A 97 -4.78 -0.26 -9.13
CA ALA A 97 -4.46 -0.48 -10.54
C ALA A 97 -4.13 0.82 -11.28
N GLN A 98 -4.83 1.92 -10.98
CA GLN A 98 -4.53 3.22 -11.55
C GLN A 98 -3.14 3.72 -11.12
N ILE A 99 -2.82 3.64 -9.83
CA ILE A 99 -1.50 4.06 -9.31
C ILE A 99 -0.37 3.28 -9.98
N MET A 100 -0.53 1.95 -10.10
CA MET A 100 0.46 1.11 -10.77
C MET A 100 0.55 1.39 -12.26
N ALA A 101 -0.58 1.65 -12.93
CA ALA A 101 -0.60 1.98 -14.35
C ALA A 101 0.16 3.28 -14.63
N ASP A 102 -0.06 4.31 -13.81
CA ASP A 102 0.64 5.59 -13.93
C ASP A 102 2.15 5.44 -13.70
N GLU A 103 2.56 4.60 -12.74
CA GLU A 103 3.97 4.40 -12.39
C GLU A 103 4.71 3.51 -13.41
N LEU A 104 4.06 2.46 -13.93
CA LEU A 104 4.66 1.47 -14.83
C LEU A 104 4.37 1.74 -16.32
N GLY A 105 3.57 2.75 -16.63
CA GLY A 105 3.17 3.09 -18.00
C GLY A 105 2.25 2.05 -18.64
N TRP A 106 1.33 1.46 -17.87
CA TRP A 106 0.34 0.55 -18.43
C TRP A 106 -0.73 1.31 -19.21
N ASP A 107 -1.10 0.76 -20.36
CA ASP A 107 -2.29 1.20 -21.08
C ASP A 107 -3.58 0.65 -20.44
N ALA A 108 -4.72 1.08 -20.98
CA ALA A 108 -6.02 0.68 -20.49
C ALA A 108 -6.26 -0.84 -20.61
N GLU A 109 -5.76 -1.48 -21.67
CA GLU A 109 -5.91 -2.92 -21.90
C GLU A 109 -5.13 -3.72 -20.85
N ARG A 110 -3.86 -3.35 -20.61
CA ARG A 110 -3.04 -3.98 -19.57
C ARG A 110 -3.65 -3.79 -18.19
N ARG A 111 -4.11 -2.58 -17.85
CA ARG A 111 -4.76 -2.31 -16.56
C ARG A 111 -6.01 -3.18 -16.37
N GLN A 112 -6.85 -3.34 -17.39
CA GLN A 112 -8.03 -4.21 -17.32
C GLN A 112 -7.65 -5.69 -17.16
N LYS A 113 -6.61 -6.15 -17.86
CA LYS A 113 -6.10 -7.52 -17.70
C LYS A 113 -5.61 -7.78 -16.28
N GLU A 114 -4.85 -6.86 -15.70
CA GLU A 114 -4.35 -6.97 -14.32
C GLU A 114 -5.50 -7.00 -13.30
N LEU A 115 -6.53 -6.17 -13.48
CA LEU A 115 -7.75 -6.21 -12.66
C LEU A 115 -8.43 -7.57 -12.74
N ALA A 116 -8.68 -8.08 -13.96
CA ALA A 116 -9.32 -9.37 -14.16
C ALA A 116 -8.50 -10.53 -13.56
N GLU A 117 -7.17 -10.48 -13.66
CA GLU A 117 -6.26 -11.48 -13.05
C GLU A 117 -6.39 -11.49 -11.52
N VAL A 118 -6.53 -10.32 -10.88
CA VAL A 118 -6.70 -10.24 -9.42
C VAL A 118 -8.11 -10.63 -8.99
N GLU A 119 -9.14 -10.20 -9.71
CA GLU A 119 -10.55 -10.57 -9.45
C GLU A 119 -10.73 -12.10 -9.47
N ALA A 120 -10.07 -12.80 -10.40
CA ALA A 120 -10.11 -14.26 -10.48
C ALA A 120 -9.47 -14.99 -9.28
N ALA A 121 -8.70 -14.29 -8.43
CA ALA A 121 -8.11 -14.85 -7.21
C ALA A 121 -9.10 -14.85 -6.03
N TYR A 122 -10.22 -14.15 -6.13
CA TYR A 122 -11.25 -14.09 -5.09
C TYR A 122 -12.48 -14.91 -5.49
N PRO A 123 -13.10 -15.64 -4.54
CA PRO A 123 -14.34 -16.36 -4.79
C PRO A 123 -15.49 -15.36 -5.05
N GLN A 124 -16.39 -15.74 -5.97
CA GLN A 124 -17.62 -14.99 -6.25
C GLN A 124 -18.74 -15.29 -5.25
#